data_AF-R4YVD5-F1
#
_entry.id   AF-R4YVD5-F1
#
_cell.length_a   1.000
_cell.length_b   1.000
_cell.length_c   1.000
_cell.angle_alpha   90.00
_cell.angle_beta   90.00
_cell.angle_gamma   90.00
#
_symmetry.space_group_name_H-M   'P 1'
#
loop_
_entity.id
_entity.type
_entity.pdbx_description
1 polymer ?
#
loop_
_entity_poly.entity_id
_entity_poly.type
_entity_poly.pdbx_seq_one_letter_code
_entity_poly.pdbx_strand_id
1 'polypeptide(L)'
;MKKLIIPLFITLSVSACTNITPSVGAEKARDQPILTSYNSAERYSSLLWVERANPVSDASKALEKGDTQLWAYNTRKGPKIPGIDGAISDVLQNYQLRMAPAMGDVVYGNEHLELQLKFIKYAQRYNQEILNSQ
;
A
#
# COMPACT_ATOMS: atom_id res chain seq x y z
N MET A 1 -24.34 54.39 15.74
CA MET A 1 -23.37 53.42 15.19
C MET A 1 -24.03 52.75 13.98
N LYS A 2 -23.67 53.13 12.76
CA LYS A 2 -24.27 52.61 11.52
C LYS A 2 -23.45 51.40 11.05
N LYS A 3 -24.08 50.23 10.96
CA LYS A 3 -23.45 49.00 10.43
C LYS A 3 -23.49 49.04 8.90
N LEU A 4 -22.31 49.11 8.28
CA LEU A 4 -22.13 49.06 6.84
C LEU A 4 -22.04 47.57 6.44
N ILE A 5 -23.05 47.07 5.72
CA ILE A 5 -23.06 45.71 5.18
C ILE A 5 -22.48 45.80 3.76
N ILE A 6 -21.31 45.19 3.55
CA ILE A 6 -20.65 45.09 2.26
C ILE A 6 -21.11 43.79 1.60
N PRO A 7 -21.83 43.82 0.46
CA PRO A 7 -22.14 42.60 -0.27
C PRO A 7 -20.91 42.12 -1.04
N LEU A 8 -20.44 40.92 -0.68
CA LEU A 8 -19.39 40.20 -1.40
C LEU A 8 -20.01 39.55 -2.65
N PHE A 9 -19.73 40.13 -3.83
CA PHE A 9 -20.09 39.53 -5.12
C PHE A 9 -19.10 38.40 -5.44
N ILE A 10 -19.58 37.15 -5.39
CA ILE A 10 -18.83 35.98 -5.86
C ILE A 10 -19.22 35.76 -7.32
N THR A 11 -18.32 36.05 -8.25
CA THR A 11 -18.50 35.75 -9.68
C THR A 11 -18.02 34.33 -9.97
N LEU A 12 -18.96 33.42 -10.22
CA LEU A 12 -18.72 32.08 -10.76
C LEU A 12 -18.52 32.18 -12.28
N SER A 13 -17.27 32.21 -12.73
CA SER A 13 -16.94 32.10 -14.16
C SER A 13 -17.07 30.65 -14.62
N VAL A 14 -18.20 30.31 -15.23
CA VAL A 14 -18.38 29.03 -15.92
C VAL A 14 -17.82 29.17 -17.33
N SER A 15 -16.58 28.70 -17.55
CA SER A 15 -16.03 28.55 -18.90
C SER A 15 -16.76 27.39 -19.60
N ALA A 16 -17.74 27.73 -20.44
CA ALA A 16 -18.33 26.79 -21.38
C ALA A 16 -17.35 26.56 -22.53
N CYS A 17 -16.78 25.36 -22.62
CA CYS A 17 -16.06 24.94 -23.82
C CYS A 17 -17.07 24.77 -24.98
N THR A 18 -16.79 25.43 -26.09
CA THR A 18 -17.50 25.29 -27.36
C THR A 18 -17.33 23.87 -27.91
N ASN A 19 -18.46 23.18 -28.16
CA ASN A 19 -18.47 21.89 -28.85
C ASN A 19 -18.10 22.11 -30.32
N ILE A 20 -16.89 21.68 -30.70
CA ILE A 20 -16.50 21.55 -32.11
C ILE A 20 -16.74 20.08 -32.49
N THR A 21 -17.78 19.85 -33.29
CA THR A 21 -18.03 18.55 -33.94
C THR A 21 -17.00 18.36 -35.05
N PRO A 22 -16.17 17.29 -35.06
CA PRO A 22 -15.37 16.97 -36.22
C PRO A 22 -16.18 16.10 -37.18
N SER A 23 -16.22 16.59 -38.42
CA SER A 23 -16.58 15.91 -39.65
C SER A 23 -15.98 14.51 -39.76
N VAL A 24 -16.78 13.60 -40.30
CA VAL A 24 -16.37 12.33 -40.91
C VAL A 24 -15.19 12.57 -41.87
N GLY A 25 -14.14 11.76 -41.76
CA GLY A 25 -13.03 11.71 -42.71
C GLY A 25 -11.67 11.46 -42.07
N ALA A 26 -11.00 10.41 -42.55
CA ALA A 26 -9.66 9.92 -42.20
C ALA A 26 -9.60 8.97 -40.99
N GLU A 27 -9.71 7.67 -41.30
CA GLU A 27 -9.23 6.57 -40.47
C GLU A 27 -7.71 6.73 -40.28
N LYS A 28 -7.34 7.49 -39.25
CA LYS A 28 -5.96 7.57 -38.76
C LYS A 28 -5.69 6.22 -38.12
N ALA A 29 -4.88 5.39 -38.78
CA ALA A 29 -4.29 4.19 -38.19
C ALA A 29 -3.84 4.56 -36.77
N ARG A 30 -4.51 3.99 -35.78
CA ARG A 30 -4.15 4.18 -34.38
C ARG A 30 -2.77 3.58 -34.27
N ASP A 31 -1.77 4.45 -34.17
CA ASP A 31 -0.46 4.11 -33.66
C ASP A 31 -0.71 3.49 -32.29
N GLN A 32 -0.81 2.16 -32.25
CA GLN A 32 -0.96 1.47 -30.99
C GLN A 32 0.33 1.78 -30.24
N PRO A 33 0.25 2.39 -29.04
CA PRO A 33 1.45 2.60 -28.27
C PRO A 33 2.12 1.24 -28.14
N ILE A 34 3.34 1.13 -28.65
CA ILE A 34 4.19 -0.05 -28.46
C ILE A 34 4.14 -0.32 -26.97
N LEU A 35 3.53 -1.44 -26.57
CA LEU A 35 3.48 -1.85 -25.18
C LEU A 35 4.95 -1.96 -24.75
N THR A 36 5.42 -0.99 -23.99
CA THR A 36 6.72 -1.08 -23.35
C THR A 36 6.73 -2.41 -22.59
N SER A 37 7.80 -3.19 -22.79
CA SER A 37 7.97 -4.50 -22.15
C SER A 37 7.55 -4.43 -20.69
N TYR A 38 6.43 -5.06 -20.34
CA TYR A 38 5.89 -5.03 -18.99
C TYR A 38 6.90 -5.64 -18.02
N ASN A 39 7.48 -4.81 -17.15
CA ASN A 39 8.38 -5.28 -16.11
C ASN A 39 7.57 -5.62 -14.85
N SER A 40 7.24 -6.90 -14.68
CA SER A 40 6.50 -7.37 -13.51
C SER A 40 7.23 -7.10 -12.19
N ALA A 41 8.57 -7.03 -12.20
CA ALA A 41 9.39 -6.79 -11.01
C ALA A 41 9.14 -5.43 -10.36
N GLU A 42 8.80 -4.41 -11.14
CA GLU A 42 8.47 -3.09 -10.59
C GLU A 42 7.28 -3.15 -9.63
N ARG A 43 6.31 -4.05 -9.87
CA ARG A 43 5.08 -4.19 -9.08
C ARG A 43 5.33 -4.72 -7.67
N TYR A 44 6.43 -5.44 -7.44
CA TYR A 44 6.78 -6.02 -6.15
C TYR A 44 8.16 -5.62 -5.64
N SER A 45 8.82 -4.65 -6.30
CA SER A 45 10.12 -4.10 -5.93
C SER A 45 10.18 -3.61 -4.46
N SER A 46 9.05 -3.11 -3.94
CA SER A 46 8.90 -2.66 -2.56
C SER A 46 8.94 -3.79 -1.52
N LEU A 47 8.91 -5.06 -1.92
CA LEU A 47 9.04 -6.23 -1.04
C LEU A 47 10.45 -6.83 -1.06
N LEU A 48 11.32 -6.42 -1.99
CA LEU A 48 12.68 -6.97 -2.16
C LEU A 48 13.57 -6.84 -0.92
N TRP A 49 13.29 -5.89 -0.02
CA TRP A 49 14.04 -5.74 1.23
C TRP A 49 14.03 -7.02 2.08
N VAL A 50 12.97 -7.83 1.98
CA VAL A 50 12.82 -9.08 2.73
C VAL A 50 13.93 -10.09 2.41
N GLU A 51 14.57 -9.96 1.25
CA GLU A 51 15.62 -10.88 0.84
C GLU A 51 16.81 -10.89 1.79
N ARG A 52 17.13 -9.72 2.35
CA ARG A 52 18.28 -9.48 3.22
C ARG A 52 17.90 -9.20 4.67
N ALA A 53 16.60 -9.23 4.98
CA ALA A 53 16.10 -8.89 6.29
C ALA A 53 16.40 -9.97 7.33
N ASN A 54 16.59 -9.55 8.58
CA ASN A 54 16.80 -10.47 9.71
C ASN A 54 15.75 -10.16 10.78
N PRO A 55 14.73 -11.01 10.96
CA PRO A 55 13.58 -10.67 11.79
C PRO A 55 13.94 -10.44 13.25
N VAL A 56 14.94 -11.15 13.78
CA VAL A 56 15.37 -11.01 15.18
C VAL A 56 16.14 -9.72 15.40
N SER A 57 17.11 -9.42 14.53
CA SER A 57 17.88 -8.17 14.61
C SER A 57 16.99 -6.95 14.39
N ASP A 58 16.06 -7.03 13.44
CA ASP A 58 15.16 -5.93 13.11
C ASP A 58 14.13 -5.70 14.22
N ALA A 59 13.63 -6.75 14.88
CA ALA A 59 12.78 -6.63 16.05
C ALA A 59 13.53 -6.01 17.25
N SER A 60 14.75 -6.46 17.54
CA SER A 60 15.59 -5.86 18.60
C SER A 60 15.76 -4.36 18.41
N LYS A 61 16.10 -3.91 17.20
CA LYS A 61 16.24 -2.49 16.86
C LYS A 61 14.93 -1.71 16.96
N ALA A 62 13.79 -2.35 16.68
CA ALA A 62 12.48 -1.73 16.82
C ALA A 62 12.14 -1.52 18.30
N LEU A 63 12.37 -2.54 19.14
CA LEU A 63 12.16 -2.48 20.57
C LEU A 63 13.04 -1.44 21.26
N GLU A 64 14.31 -1.33 20.87
CA GLU A 64 15.23 -0.28 21.34
C GLU A 64 14.69 1.14 21.08
N LYS A 65 13.85 1.30 20.05
CA LYS A 65 13.22 2.57 19.67
C LYS A 65 11.80 2.73 20.23
N GLY A 66 11.30 1.75 20.99
CA GLY A 66 9.93 1.73 21.47
C GLY A 66 8.89 1.46 20.37
N ASP A 67 9.29 0.93 19.22
CA ASP A 67 8.38 0.56 18.14
C ASP A 67 7.92 -0.90 18.31
N THR A 68 6.70 -1.06 18.82
CA THR A 68 6.06 -2.36 19.06
C THR A 68 5.07 -2.75 17.96
N GLN A 69 5.10 -2.08 16.79
CA GLN A 69 4.20 -2.44 15.70
C GLN A 69 4.45 -3.85 15.19
N LEU A 70 3.36 -4.57 14.88
CA LEU A 70 3.41 -5.91 14.29
C LEU A 70 3.26 -5.86 12.78
N TRP A 71 4.05 -6.67 12.08
CA TRP A 71 3.89 -6.84 10.64
C TRP A 71 2.60 -7.59 10.31
N ALA A 72 1.85 -7.05 9.36
CA ALA A 72 0.62 -7.63 8.84
C ALA A 72 0.50 -7.42 7.34
N TYR A 73 -0.44 -8.11 6.71
CA TYR A 73 -0.79 -7.91 5.30
C TYR A 73 -2.29 -8.08 5.07
N ASN A 74 -2.83 -7.42 4.05
CA ASN A 74 -4.26 -7.46 3.76
C ASN A 74 -4.63 -8.73 3.00
N THR A 75 -5.76 -9.32 3.40
CA THR A 75 -6.46 -10.35 2.63
C THR A 75 -7.90 -9.88 2.39
N ARG A 76 -8.67 -10.62 1.60
CA ARG A 76 -10.11 -10.34 1.42
C ARG A 76 -10.92 -10.34 2.70
N LYS A 77 -10.46 -11.02 3.75
CA LYS A 77 -11.14 -11.15 5.05
C LYS A 77 -10.63 -10.16 6.10
N GLY A 78 -9.75 -9.24 5.72
CA GLY A 78 -9.08 -8.31 6.63
C GLY A 78 -7.59 -8.62 6.79
N PRO A 79 -6.91 -7.93 7.72
CA PRO A 79 -5.48 -8.08 7.92
C PRO A 79 -5.16 -9.46 8.52
N LYS A 80 -4.13 -10.09 7.99
CA LYS A 80 -3.50 -11.27 8.57
C LYS A 80 -2.20 -10.86 9.25
N ILE A 81 -2.04 -11.28 10.50
CA ILE A 81 -0.87 -11.01 11.33
C ILE A 81 -0.12 -12.34 11.50
N PRO A 82 1.00 -12.58 10.79
CA PRO A 82 1.76 -13.83 10.93
C PRO A 82 2.20 -14.07 12.37
N GLY A 83 2.10 -15.32 12.83
CA GLY A 83 2.48 -15.73 14.19
C GLY A 83 1.41 -15.55 15.26
N ILE A 84 0.20 -15.10 14.89
CA ILE A 84 -0.95 -14.99 15.79
C ILE A 84 -1.98 -16.07 15.41
N ASP A 85 -2.26 -16.97 16.36
CA ASP A 85 -3.32 -18.00 16.23
C ASP A 85 -4.60 -17.64 17.01
N GLY A 86 -4.58 -16.52 17.75
CA GLY A 86 -5.68 -16.06 18.60
C GLY A 86 -6.62 -15.05 17.95
N ALA A 87 -7.54 -14.49 18.75
CA ALA A 87 -8.45 -13.44 18.31
C ALA A 87 -7.66 -12.18 17.93
N ILE A 88 -7.75 -11.79 16.66
CA ILE A 88 -7.07 -10.59 16.14
C ILE A 88 -7.48 -9.33 16.92
N SER A 89 -8.71 -9.28 17.45
CA SER A 89 -9.20 -8.18 18.27
C SER A 89 -8.30 -7.86 19.46
N ASP A 90 -7.78 -8.89 20.12
CA ASP A 90 -7.02 -8.74 21.37
C ASP A 90 -5.63 -8.20 21.07
N VAL A 91 -5.07 -8.61 19.92
CA VAL A 91 -3.82 -8.06 19.41
C VAL A 91 -4.00 -6.59 19.02
N LEU A 92 -5.08 -6.25 18.32
CA LEU A 92 -5.35 -4.88 17.87
C LEU A 92 -5.66 -3.88 19.00
N GLN A 93 -6.04 -4.36 20.19
CA GLN A 93 -6.18 -3.50 21.37
C GLN A 93 -4.83 -3.01 21.91
N ASN A 94 -3.78 -3.81 21.76
CA ASN A 94 -2.49 -3.59 22.39
C ASN A 94 -1.39 -3.18 21.39
N TYR A 95 -1.56 -3.53 20.12
CA TYR A 95 -0.53 -3.36 19.09
C TYR A 95 -1.09 -2.66 17.85
N GLN A 96 -0.28 -1.74 17.31
CA GLN A 96 -0.50 -1.15 16.00
C GLN A 96 0.05 -2.08 14.90
N LEU A 97 -0.51 -1.98 13.70
CA LEU A 97 -0.10 -2.80 12.55
C LEU A 97 0.76 -2.01 11.56
N ARG A 98 1.85 -2.64 11.14
CA ARG A 98 2.65 -2.22 10.00
C ARG A 98 2.29 -3.10 8.79
N MET A 99 1.68 -2.48 7.78
CA MET A 99 1.20 -3.19 6.59
C MET A 99 2.34 -3.42 5.59
N ALA A 100 2.52 -4.67 5.17
CA ALA A 100 3.53 -5.01 4.20
C ALA A 100 3.14 -4.62 2.76
N PRO A 101 4.10 -4.11 1.99
CA PRO A 101 3.86 -3.78 0.59
C PRO A 101 3.78 -5.04 -0.28
N ALA A 102 3.15 -4.93 -1.45
CA ALA A 102 3.05 -5.99 -2.46
C ALA A 102 2.44 -7.34 -2.00
N MET A 103 1.83 -7.41 -0.81
CA MET A 103 1.20 -8.64 -0.27
C MET A 103 -0.27 -8.84 -0.71
N GLY A 104 -0.64 -8.35 -1.90
CA GLY A 104 -2.01 -8.48 -2.42
C GLY A 104 -2.31 -9.85 -3.02
N ASP A 105 -3.58 -10.06 -3.40
CA ASP A 105 -4.07 -11.32 -4.01
C ASP A 105 -3.38 -11.66 -5.35
N VAL A 106 -2.84 -10.66 -6.06
CA VAL A 106 -2.22 -10.85 -7.38
C VAL A 106 -0.75 -11.21 -7.23
N VAL A 107 -0.36 -12.35 -7.78
CA VAL A 107 1.03 -12.80 -7.86
C VAL A 107 1.58 -12.53 -9.26
N TYR A 108 2.64 -11.73 -9.36
CA TYR A 108 3.22 -11.26 -10.63
C TYR A 108 4.32 -12.18 -11.20
N GLY A 109 4.57 -13.32 -10.57
CA GLY A 109 5.58 -14.31 -10.97
C GLY A 109 6.08 -15.13 -9.80
N ASN A 110 6.94 -16.12 -10.06
CA ASN A 110 7.50 -17.00 -9.04
C ASN A 110 8.34 -16.24 -8.01
N GLU A 111 9.18 -15.30 -8.47
CA GLU A 111 9.97 -14.45 -7.59
C GLU A 111 9.08 -13.66 -6.61
N HIS A 112 7.97 -13.09 -7.08
CA HIS A 112 7.01 -12.43 -6.21
C HIS A 112 6.43 -13.37 -5.15
N LEU A 113 6.03 -14.58 -5.56
CA LEU A 113 5.50 -15.58 -4.63
C LEU A 113 6.54 -15.96 -3.56
N GLU A 114 7.79 -16.17 -3.97
CA GLU A 114 8.89 -16.48 -3.06
C GLU A 114 9.12 -15.34 -2.05
N LEU A 115 9.08 -14.08 -2.50
CA LEU A 115 9.15 -12.91 -1.63
C LEU A 115 7.98 -12.84 -0.65
N GLN A 116 6.74 -13.10 -1.10
CA GLN A 116 5.56 -13.12 -0.23
C GLN A 116 5.68 -14.21 0.85
N LEU A 117 6.12 -15.42 0.49
CA LEU A 117 6.33 -16.52 1.44
C LEU A 117 7.49 -16.21 2.40
N LYS A 118 8.56 -15.61 1.91
CA LYS A 118 9.70 -15.17 2.74
C LYS A 118 9.26 -14.08 3.72
N PHE A 119 8.43 -13.13 3.29
CA PHE A 119 7.84 -12.13 4.16
C PHE A 119 6.98 -12.75 5.26
N ILE A 120 6.13 -13.73 4.95
CA ILE A 120 5.30 -14.39 5.97
C ILE A 120 6.18 -15.02 7.06
N LYS A 121 7.26 -15.72 6.68
CA LYS A 121 8.23 -16.31 7.63
C LYS A 121 8.96 -15.24 8.43
N TYR A 122 9.42 -14.18 7.77
CA TYR A 122 10.06 -13.04 8.41
C TYR A 122 9.12 -12.40 9.46
N ALA A 123 7.91 -12.04 9.05
CA ALA A 123 6.92 -11.37 9.89
C ALA A 123 6.52 -12.24 11.08
N GLN A 124 6.35 -13.56 10.88
CA GLN A 124 6.06 -14.48 11.98
C GLN A 124 7.15 -14.43 13.05
N ARG A 125 8.43 -14.51 12.65
CA ARG A 125 9.53 -14.46 13.62
C ARG A 125 9.66 -13.07 14.26
N TYR A 126 9.59 -12.00 13.48
CA TYR A 126 9.67 -10.63 13.99
C TYR A 126 8.56 -10.36 15.02
N ASN A 127 7.32 -10.71 14.68
CA ASN A 127 6.17 -10.47 15.56
C ASN A 127 6.30 -11.24 16.88
N GLN A 128 6.83 -12.46 16.85
CA GLN A 128 7.10 -13.23 18.07
C GLN A 128 8.10 -12.52 18.99
N GLU A 129 9.18 -11.94 18.45
CA GLU A 129 10.14 -11.19 19.27
C GLU A 129 9.50 -9.97 19.92
N ILE A 130 8.65 -9.23 19.19
CA ILE A 130 7.91 -8.09 19.74
C ILE A 130 6.97 -8.54 20.86
N LEU A 131 6.19 -9.59 20.64
CA LEU A 131 5.21 -10.09 21.61
C LEU A 131 5.86 -10.65 22.88
N ASN A 132 7.04 -11.27 22.77
CA ASN A 132 7.77 -11.85 23.90
C ASN A 132 8.55 -10.81 24.71
N SER A 133 8.64 -9.56 24.24
CA SER A 133 9.37 -8.48 24.91
C SER A 133 8.52 -7.69 25.94
N GLN A 134 7.24 -8.02 26.03
CA GLN A 134 6.26 -7.44 26.96
C GLN A 134 5.98 -8.42 28.10
#